data_AF-A0A2N6FN45-F1
#
_entry.id   AF-A0A2N6FN45-F1
#
_cell.length_a   1.000
_cell.length_b   1.000
_cell.length_c   1.000
_cell.angle_alpha   90.00
_cell.angle_beta   90.00
_cell.angle_gamma   90.00
#
_symmetry.space_group_name_H-M   'P 1'
#
loop_
_entity.id
_entity.type
_entity.pdbx_description
1 polymer ?
#
loop_
_entity_poly.entity_id
_entity_poly.type
_entity_poly.pdbx_seq_one_letter_code
_entity_poly.pdbx_strand_id
1 'polypeptide(L)' 'LQARKLSEAQVERLYLEGVAFYTRGEYQLAMANWQKVLEIDKGHEKSSRNLDKAQRKLQQLKEKAQ' A
#
# COMPACT_ATOMS: atom_id res chain seq x y z
N LEU A 1 -15.28 17.78 14.08
CA LEU A 1 -14.19 16.77 14.05
C LEU A 1 -13.42 16.93 12.73
N GLN A 2 -12.53 17.92 12.64
CA GLN A 2 -11.62 18.02 11.49
C GLN A 2 -10.41 17.16 11.81
N ALA A 3 -10.49 15.88 11.46
CA ALA A 3 -9.30 15.04 11.38
C ALA A 3 -8.36 15.72 10.38
N ARG A 4 -7.23 16.16 10.93
CA ARG A 4 -6.20 16.99 10.33
C ARG A 4 -5.96 16.58 8.87
N LYS A 5 -6.06 17.57 7.99
CA LYS A 5 -5.69 17.56 6.57
C LYS A 5 -4.18 17.28 6.38
N LEU A 6 -3.70 16.14 6.88
CA LEU A 6 -2.40 15.57 6.50
C LEU A 6 -2.47 15.37 4.99
N SER A 7 -1.54 16.00 4.28
CA SER A 7 -1.81 16.53 2.95
C SER A 7 -2.21 15.43 1.97
N GLU A 8 -3.24 15.69 1.16
CA GLU A 8 -3.58 14.85 0.01
C GLU A 8 -2.34 14.50 -0.83
N ALA A 9 -1.35 15.41 -0.88
CA ALA A 9 -0.05 15.19 -1.49
C ALA A 9 0.80 14.09 -0.82
N GLN A 10 0.77 13.96 0.51
CA GLN A 10 1.43 12.88 1.23
C GLN A 10 0.75 11.54 0.97
N VAL A 11 -0.59 11.51 0.98
CA VAL A 11 -1.39 10.32 0.64
C VAL A 11 -1.06 9.86 -0.78
N GLU A 12 -1.09 10.78 -1.75
CA GLU A 12 -0.78 10.48 -3.14
C GLU A 12 0.66 10.00 -3.31
N ARG A 13 1.64 10.66 -2.67
CA ARG A 13 3.05 10.23 -2.72
C ARG A 13 3.21 8.80 -2.21
N LEU A 14 2.71 8.50 -1.02
CA LEU A 14 2.80 7.15 -0.44
C LEU A 14 2.07 6.12 -1.32
N TYR A 15 0.91 6.49 -1.87
CA TYR A 15 0.18 5.62 -2.79
C TYR A 15 1.01 5.28 -4.04
N LEU A 16 1.59 6.29 -4.70
CA LEU A 16 2.42 6.12 -5.90
C LEU A 16 3.72 5.37 -5.61
N GLU A 17 4.37 5.62 -4.47
CA GLU A 17 5.53 4.85 -4.01
C GLU A 17 5.15 3.37 -3.87
N GLY A 18 4.01 3.07 -3.23
CA GLY A 18 3.50 1.71 -3.12
C GLY A 18 3.25 1.04 -4.48
N VAL A 19 2.69 1.79 -5.45
CA VAL A 19 2.53 1.33 -6.83
C VAL A 19 3.89 1.02 -7.48
N ALA A 20 4.87 1.90 -7.33
CA ALA A 20 6.21 1.69 -7.87
C ALA A 20 6.88 0.44 -7.27
N PHE A 21 6.83 0.27 -5.95
CA PHE A 21 7.32 -0.93 -5.27
C PHE A 21 6.63 -2.20 -5.79
N TYR A 22 5.30 -2.17 -5.95
CA TYR A 22 4.55 -3.31 -6.47
C TYR A 22 4.95 -3.69 -7.88
N THR A 23 5.15 -2.70 -8.77
CA THR A 23 5.57 -2.96 -10.16
C THR A 23 6.95 -3.61 -10.26
N ARG A 24 7.83 -3.39 -9.26
CA ARG A 24 9.14 -4.03 -9.16
C ARG A 24 9.11 -5.39 -8.45
N GLY A 25 7.94 -5.85 -8.00
CA GLY A 25 7.79 -7.09 -7.23
C GLY A 25 8.21 -6.96 -5.76
N GLU A 26 8.52 -5.75 -5.29
CA GLU A 26 8.90 -5.43 -3.91
C GLU A 26 7.65 -5.35 -3.02
N TYR A 27 6.90 -6.46 -2.94
CA TYR A 27 5.56 -6.49 -2.35
C TYR A 27 5.53 -6.05 -0.87
N GLN A 28 6.54 -6.38 -0.08
CA GLN A 28 6.61 -5.94 1.32
C GLN A 28 6.70 -4.42 1.45
N LEU A 29 7.50 -3.76 0.60
CA LEU A 29 7.63 -2.30 0.58
C LEU A 29 6.37 -1.63 0.03
N ALA A 30 5.71 -2.26 -0.94
CA ALA A 30 4.41 -1.81 -1.44
C ALA A 30 3.35 -1.81 -0.32
N MET A 31 3.25 -2.92 0.41
CA MET A 31 2.33 -3.07 1.54
C MET A 31 2.59 -2.02 2.63
N ALA A 32 3.86 -1.78 2.99
CA ALA A 32 4.22 -0.79 4.01
C ALA A 32 3.75 0.63 3.64
N ASN A 33 3.85 1.01 2.37
CA ASN A 33 3.39 2.33 1.91
C ASN A 33 1.87 2.45 1.90
N TRP A 34 1.15 1.43 1.43
CA TRP A 34 -0.31 1.46 1.45
C TRP A 34 -0.89 1.38 2.86
N GLN A 35 -0.20 0.71 3.80
CA GLN A 35 -0.59 0.72 5.21
C GLN A 35 -0.51 2.13 5.80
N LYS A 36 0.56 2.89 5.50
CA LYS A 36 0.67 4.31 5.90
C LYS A 36 -0.40 5.18 5.27
N VAL A 37 -0.78 4.92 4.02
CA VAL A 37 -1.93 5.61 3.39
C VAL A 37 -3.19 5.36 4.21
N LEU A 38 -3.47 4.12 4.60
CA LEU A 38 -4.66 3.74 5.36
C LEU A 38 -4.64 4.22 6.83
N GLU A 39 -3.46 4.49 7.39
CA GLU A 39 -3.32 5.17 8.69
C GLU A 39 -3.77 6.63 8.62
N ILE A 40 -3.52 7.30 7.49
CA ILE A 40 -3.88 8.71 7.26
C ILE A 40 -5.33 8.83 6.76
N ASP A 41 -5.68 8.07 5.73
CA ASP A 41 -7.00 7.98 5.13
C ASP A 41 -7.47 6.52 5.14
N LYS A 42 -8.20 6.18 6.21
CA LYS A 42 -8.81 4.86 6.39
C LYS A 42 -9.78 4.47 5.26
N GLY A 43 -10.29 5.46 4.52
CA GLY A 43 -11.23 5.27 3.41
C GLY A 43 -10.56 5.12 2.05
N HIS A 44 -9.22 5.12 1.96
CA HIS A 44 -8.51 5.08 0.70
C HIS A 44 -8.60 3.71 0.00
N GLU A 45 -9.69 3.49 -0.74
CA GLU A 45 -10.04 2.18 -1.30
C GLU A 45 -8.96 1.59 -2.21
N LYS A 46 -8.26 2.43 -2.99
CA LYS A 46 -7.19 1.98 -3.88
C LYS A 46 -6.05 1.33 -3.10
N SER A 47 -5.68 1.90 -1.95
CA SER A 47 -4.61 1.36 -1.09
C SER A 47 -5.04 0.06 -0.44
N SER A 48 -6.28 -0.02 0.05
CA SER A 48 -6.83 -1.27 0.61
C SER A 48 -6.84 -2.41 -0.43
N ARG A 49 -7.39 -2.18 -1.63
CA ARG A 49 -7.39 -3.20 -2.71
C ARG A 49 -5.98 -3.61 -3.13
N ASN A 50 -5.04 -2.68 -3.16
CA ASN A 50 -3.68 -2.96 -3.56
C ASN A 50 -2.90 -3.72 -2.47
N LEU A 51 -3.12 -3.38 -1.20
CA LEU A 51 -2.56 -4.10 -0.04
C LEU A 51 -2.95 -5.58 -0.08
N ASP A 52 -4.23 -5.88 -0.29
CA ASP A 52 -4.73 -7.24 -0.45
C ASP A 52 -4.07 -7.99 -1.62
N LYS A 53 -3.86 -7.32 -2.75
CA LYS A 53 -3.19 -7.91 -3.92
C LYS A 53 -1.73 -8.22 -3.63
N ALA A 54 -1.00 -7.31 -2.99
CA ALA A 54 0.40 -7.54 -2.62
C ALA A 54 0.55 -8.66 -1.59
N GLN A 55 -0.35 -8.76 -0.61
CA GLN A 55 -0.32 -9.85 0.36
C GLN A 55 -0.49 -11.23 -0.32
N ARG A 56 -1.45 -11.35 -1.26
CA ARG A 56 -1.63 -12.58 -2.05
C ARG A 56 -0.40 -12.91 -2.89
N LYS A 57 0.22 -11.91 -3.54
CA LYS A 57 1.43 -12.11 -4.33
C LYS A 57 2.61 -12.56 -3.48
N LEU A 58 2.80 -11.93 -2.32
CA LEU A 58 3.86 -12.30 -1.39
C LEU A 58 3.67 -13.73 -0.86
N GLN A 59 2.43 -14.11 -0.54
CA GLN A 59 2.11 -15.48 -0.10
C GLN A 59 2.41 -16.51 -1.20
N GLN A 60 1.96 -16.26 -2.44
CA GLN A 60 2.26 -17.14 -3.59
C GLN A 60 3.76 -17.30 -3.84
N LEU A 61 4.56 -16.24 -3.65
CA LEU A 61 6.01 -16.34 -3.80
C LEU A 61 6.65 -17.18 -2.70
N LYS A 62 6.18 -17.05 -1.44
CA LYS A 62 6.67 -17.88 -0.33
C LYS A 62 6.36 -19.35 -0.54
N GLU A 63 5.16 -19.69 -1.00
CA GLU A 63 4.74 -21.07 -1.29
C GLU A 63 5.57 -21.70 -2.41
N LYS A 64 5.95 -20.94 -3.44
CA LYS A 64 6.79 -21.43 -4.54
C LYS A 64 8.27 -21.60 -4.17
N ALA A 65 8.71 -20.94 -3.10
CA ALA A 65 10.10 -21.00 -2.64
C ALA A 65 10.34 -22.14 -1.64
N GLN A 66 9.28 -22.86 -1.25
CA GLN A 66 9.32 -24.07 -0.42
C GLN A 66 9.39 -25.31 -1.31
#